data_AF-M0L2M0-F1
#
_entry.id   AF-M0L2M0-F1
#
_cell.length_a   1.000
_cell.length_b   1.000
_cell.length_c   1.000
_cell.angle_alpha   90.00
_cell.angle_beta   90.00
_cell.angle_gamma   90.00
#
_symmetry.space_group_name_H-M   'P 1'
#
loop_
_entity.id
_entity.type
_entity.pdbx_description
1 polymer ?
#
loop_
_entity_poly.entity_id
_entity_poly.type
_entity_poly.pdbx_seq_one_letter_code
_entity_poly.pdbx_strand_id
1 'polypeptide(L)'
;MDSERLPPSSLPSLERRSFLRATGTAGMLAVATTAGCTELRASEGPDDVILPPPEEYDEDIAAEISHPTYGDEVPEVTVPAPLEDETITTTDFVGERHSLYTFLFTRCPSACPGLLESLRHVQHDSIEETYADDVALLPVTFDPEHDTPDVLASYEDDYGVAQDVDNWYTLRPETPAAAQEAVTDGFGVAFAENDDEEDDGNGEDMEMDMAFIHTNLVLFVNKNGYVERAYTGDPPTPAAVVDDVTTVIEEW
;
A
#
# COMPACT_ATOMS: atom_id res chain seq x y z
N MET A 1 6.77 -28.52 -77.98
CA MET A 1 6.43 -28.39 -76.55
C MET A 1 6.01 -26.93 -76.37
N ASP A 2 5.02 -26.45 -77.12
CA ASP A 2 3.58 -26.69 -76.94
C ASP A 2 3.20 -26.38 -75.48
N SER A 3 2.36 -25.40 -75.17
CA SER A 3 1.02 -25.26 -75.72
C SER A 3 0.41 -23.88 -75.45
N GLU A 4 -0.62 -23.57 -76.24
CA GLU A 4 -1.33 -22.32 -76.49
C GLU A 4 -2.28 -21.80 -75.39
N ARG A 5 -2.69 -20.52 -75.55
CA ARG A 5 -4.03 -19.85 -75.34
C ARG A 5 -3.90 -18.53 -74.56
N LEU A 6 -4.53 -17.39 -74.88
CA LEU A 6 -5.60 -16.91 -75.79
C LEU A 6 -5.43 -15.35 -75.92
N PRO A 7 -5.98 -14.65 -76.95
CA PRO A 7 -5.84 -13.19 -77.13
C PRO A 7 -7.21 -12.43 -77.00
N PRO A 8 -7.42 -11.18 -77.48
CA PRO A 8 -7.40 -9.94 -76.67
C PRO A 8 -8.66 -9.02 -76.82
N SER A 9 -8.77 -7.96 -76.01
CA SER A 9 -9.62 -6.78 -76.29
C SER A 9 -9.23 -5.59 -75.37
N SER A 10 -8.58 -4.50 -75.84
CA SER A 10 -9.09 -3.28 -76.52
C SER A 10 -10.15 -2.52 -75.71
N LEU A 11 -10.10 -1.23 -75.32
CA LEU A 11 -9.32 0.03 -75.45
C LEU A 11 -9.93 1.00 -74.36
N PRO A 12 -9.66 2.33 -74.22
CA PRO A 12 -8.67 3.23 -74.81
C PRO A 12 -7.87 4.08 -73.77
N SER A 13 -6.95 4.85 -74.35
CA SER A 13 -6.01 5.85 -73.83
C SER A 13 -6.56 6.94 -72.89
N LEU A 14 -5.76 7.27 -71.86
CA LEU A 14 -5.84 8.50 -71.08
C LEU A 14 -5.22 9.67 -71.86
N GLU A 15 -6.02 10.70 -72.15
CA GLU A 15 -5.51 12.03 -72.51
C GLU A 15 -6.06 13.12 -71.58
N ARG A 16 -5.10 13.74 -70.89
CA ARG A 16 -4.87 15.19 -70.75
C ARG A 16 -5.94 16.11 -70.11
N ARG A 17 -5.44 16.72 -69.01
CA ARG A 17 -5.53 18.15 -68.60
C ARG A 17 -6.88 18.59 -68.02
N SER A 18 -6.96 18.78 -66.70
CA SER A 18 -6.56 19.99 -65.95
C SER A 18 -7.74 20.95 -65.73
N PHE A 19 -7.76 21.45 -64.49
CA PHE A 19 -8.41 22.68 -64.02
C PHE A 19 -9.91 22.59 -63.67
N LEU A 20 -10.22 22.75 -62.37
CA LEU A 20 -10.73 24.00 -61.83
C LEU A 20 -10.82 23.94 -60.29
N ARG A 21 -10.20 24.92 -59.64
CA ARG A 21 -10.53 25.37 -58.27
C ARG A 21 -11.89 26.07 -58.32
N ALA A 22 -12.76 25.82 -57.34
CA ALA A 22 -13.79 26.78 -56.92
C ALA A 22 -14.10 26.58 -55.43
N THR A 23 -13.94 27.67 -54.68
CA THR A 23 -14.27 27.86 -53.26
C THR A 23 -15.69 28.41 -53.09
N GLY A 24 -16.34 28.07 -51.97
CA GLY A 24 -17.57 28.69 -51.43
C GLY A 24 -18.82 27.82 -51.63
N THR A 25 -19.77 27.66 -50.70
CA THR A 25 -20.11 28.36 -49.44
C THR A 25 -21.14 27.51 -48.67
N ALA A 26 -21.08 27.57 -47.34
CA ALA A 26 -22.18 27.47 -46.35
C ALA A 26 -23.27 26.39 -46.50
N GLY A 27 -23.34 25.49 -45.50
CA GLY A 27 -24.52 24.64 -45.30
C GLY A 27 -24.53 23.88 -43.98
N MET A 28 -25.48 24.27 -43.11
CA MET A 28 -26.11 23.52 -42.03
C MET A 28 -25.39 23.39 -40.67
N LEU A 29 -26.03 24.03 -39.68
CA LEU A 29 -26.03 23.65 -38.27
C LEU A 29 -26.35 22.16 -38.14
N ALA A 30 -25.40 21.38 -37.63
CA ALA A 30 -25.69 20.23 -36.82
C ALA A 30 -25.25 20.60 -35.40
N VAL A 31 -26.21 21.01 -34.56
CA VAL A 31 -26.01 20.93 -33.11
C VAL A 31 -26.07 19.44 -32.81
N ALA A 32 -24.92 18.77 -32.87
CA ALA A 32 -24.77 17.50 -32.21
C ALA A 32 -24.83 17.83 -30.72
N THR A 33 -26.00 17.65 -30.11
CA THR A 33 -26.06 17.39 -28.68
C THR A 33 -25.35 16.05 -28.50
N THR A 34 -24.03 16.09 -28.35
CA THR A 34 -23.35 15.02 -27.63
C THR A 34 -24.05 15.02 -26.29
N ALA A 35 -24.98 14.08 -26.12
CA ALA A 35 -25.41 13.66 -24.80
C ALA A 35 -24.10 13.41 -24.09
N GLY A 36 -23.73 14.33 -23.19
CA GLY A 36 -22.64 14.12 -22.29
C GLY A 36 -23.03 12.86 -21.56
N CYS A 37 -22.40 11.75 -21.91
CA CYS A 37 -22.08 10.76 -20.91
C CYS A 37 -21.20 11.53 -19.94
N THR A 38 -21.85 12.24 -19.01
CA THR A 38 -21.31 12.38 -17.68
C THR A 38 -21.30 10.95 -17.17
N GLU A 39 -20.31 10.18 -17.62
CA GLU A 39 -19.78 9.10 -16.82
C GLU A 39 -19.65 9.71 -15.44
N LEU A 40 -20.40 9.13 -14.50
CA LEU A 40 -20.13 9.32 -13.10
C LEU A 40 -18.63 9.06 -12.95
N ARG A 41 -17.86 10.14 -12.84
CA ARG A 41 -16.55 10.08 -12.22
C ARG A 41 -16.86 9.60 -10.81
N ALA A 42 -16.78 8.29 -10.61
CA ALA A 42 -16.24 7.79 -9.36
C ALA A 42 -15.02 8.67 -9.09
N SER A 43 -14.93 9.25 -7.88
CA SER A 43 -13.78 10.06 -7.49
C SER A 43 -12.52 9.32 -7.94
N GLU A 44 -11.92 9.78 -9.04
CA GLU A 44 -10.60 9.34 -9.44
C GLU A 44 -9.76 9.78 -8.24
N GLY A 45 -9.17 8.82 -7.53
CA GLY A 45 -8.29 9.11 -6.42
C GLY A 45 -7.12 9.99 -6.88
N PRO A 46 -6.21 10.34 -5.98
CA PRO A 46 -4.95 10.98 -6.36
C PRO A 46 -4.31 10.21 -7.53
N ASP A 47 -3.72 10.92 -8.49
CA ASP A 47 -3.09 10.30 -9.69
C ASP A 47 -1.90 9.38 -9.32
N ASP A 48 -1.48 9.39 -8.06
CA ASP A 48 -0.29 8.73 -7.54
C ASP A 48 -0.56 7.40 -6.78
N VAL A 49 -1.82 6.93 -6.77
CA VAL A 49 -2.25 5.66 -6.16
C VAL A 49 -2.99 4.76 -7.17
N ILE A 50 -2.86 3.44 -7.00
CA ILE A 50 -3.44 2.42 -7.89
C ILE A 50 -4.78 1.93 -7.35
N LEU A 51 -4.88 1.68 -6.04
CA LEU A 51 -6.11 1.19 -5.44
C LEU A 51 -7.20 2.26 -5.49
N PRO A 52 -8.48 1.88 -5.62
CA PRO A 52 -9.56 2.83 -5.45
C PRO A 52 -9.63 3.33 -3.99
N PRO A 53 -10.20 4.52 -3.75
CA PRO A 53 -10.43 5.00 -2.40
C PRO A 53 -11.26 3.98 -1.60
N PRO A 54 -11.04 3.87 -0.28
CA PRO A 54 -11.83 2.98 0.56
C PRO A 54 -13.34 3.31 0.49
N GLU A 55 -14.21 2.32 0.72
CA GLU A 55 -15.66 2.43 0.48
C GLU A 55 -16.32 3.60 1.23
N GLU A 56 -15.79 3.99 2.39
CA GLU A 56 -16.27 5.10 3.22
C GLU A 56 -15.29 6.28 3.23
N TYR A 57 -14.52 6.48 2.16
CA TYR A 57 -13.60 7.61 2.05
C TYR A 57 -14.36 8.94 1.97
N ASP A 58 -13.99 9.86 2.86
CA ASP A 58 -14.43 11.25 2.89
C ASP A 58 -13.20 12.13 3.15
N GLU A 59 -12.92 13.07 2.24
CA GLU A 59 -11.73 13.93 2.31
C GLU A 59 -11.70 14.82 3.56
N ASP A 60 -12.88 15.29 4.02
CA ASP A 60 -12.96 16.15 5.20
C ASP A 60 -12.67 15.33 6.47
N ILE A 61 -13.17 14.08 6.53
CA ILE A 61 -12.85 13.15 7.63
C ILE A 61 -11.38 12.74 7.57
N ALA A 62 -10.86 12.44 6.38
CA ALA A 62 -9.48 12.04 6.16
C ALA A 62 -8.49 13.08 6.72
N ALA A 63 -8.78 14.37 6.55
CA ALA A 63 -7.96 15.47 7.07
C ALA A 63 -7.94 15.58 8.61
N GLU A 64 -8.86 14.91 9.32
CA GLU A 64 -8.94 14.88 10.77
C GLU A 64 -8.30 13.61 11.38
N ILE A 65 -7.88 12.66 10.55
CA ILE A 65 -7.21 11.42 10.98
C ILE A 65 -5.76 11.74 11.36
N SER A 66 -5.28 11.17 12.47
CA SER A 66 -3.93 11.42 12.98
C SER A 66 -2.83 10.74 12.19
N HIS A 67 -3.13 9.58 11.60
CA HIS A 67 -2.19 8.78 10.83
C HIS A 67 -2.33 9.01 9.31
N PRO A 68 -1.29 8.69 8.52
CA PRO A 68 -1.39 8.75 7.07
C PRO A 68 -2.55 7.92 6.53
N THR A 69 -3.25 8.43 5.52
CA THR A 69 -4.39 7.80 4.87
C THR A 69 -4.27 7.82 3.35
N TYR A 70 -5.26 7.26 2.65
CA TYR A 70 -5.29 7.10 1.20
C TYR A 70 -4.85 8.39 0.46
N GLY A 71 -3.75 8.29 -0.29
CA GLY A 71 -3.19 9.40 -1.07
C GLY A 71 -2.14 10.24 -0.37
N ASP A 72 -1.94 10.09 0.94
CA ASP A 72 -0.89 10.82 1.66
C ASP A 72 0.50 10.26 1.32
N GLU A 73 1.52 11.11 1.44
CA GLU A 73 2.91 10.67 1.41
C GLU A 73 3.27 9.96 2.74
N VAL A 74 4.11 8.93 2.65
CA VAL A 74 4.68 8.28 3.84
C VAL A 74 5.49 9.30 4.65
N PRO A 75 5.31 9.37 5.99
CA PRO A 75 6.11 10.26 6.82
C PRO A 75 7.57 9.81 6.81
N GLU A 76 8.52 10.76 6.77
CA GLU A 76 9.94 10.46 6.90
C GLU A 76 10.27 10.17 8.37
N VAL A 77 10.52 8.90 8.69
CA VAL A 77 10.87 8.43 10.03
C VAL A 77 12.08 7.51 9.92
N THR A 78 13.08 7.74 10.78
CA THR A 78 14.32 6.95 10.81
C THR A 78 14.37 6.11 12.08
N VAL A 79 14.43 4.79 11.95
CA VAL A 79 14.43 3.83 13.08
C VAL A 79 15.48 2.73 12.85
N PRO A 80 16.21 2.29 13.88
CA PRO A 80 17.09 1.12 13.78
C PRO A 80 16.33 -0.16 13.43
N ALA A 81 16.93 -1.00 12.58
CA ALA A 81 16.53 -2.37 12.29
C ALA A 81 17.62 -3.30 12.87
N PRO A 82 17.48 -3.75 14.14
CA PRO A 82 18.59 -4.34 14.87
C PRO A 82 18.92 -5.78 14.47
N LEU A 83 18.06 -6.47 13.71
CA LEU A 83 18.33 -7.83 13.24
C LEU A 83 19.22 -7.85 11.99
N GLU A 84 19.19 -6.75 11.26
CA GLU A 84 19.94 -6.48 10.03
C GLU A 84 21.19 -5.61 10.29
N ASP A 85 21.35 -5.12 11.53
CA ASP A 85 22.42 -4.19 11.96
C ASP A 85 22.46 -2.90 11.12
N GLU A 86 21.28 -2.36 10.82
CA GLU A 86 21.13 -1.16 10.00
C GLU A 86 20.15 -0.14 10.59
N THR A 87 20.00 0.99 9.91
CA THR A 87 19.05 2.04 10.24
C THR A 87 18.26 2.36 8.99
N ILE A 88 16.95 2.26 9.10
CA ILE A 88 16.01 2.42 8.00
C ILE A 88 15.34 3.78 8.13
N THR A 89 15.32 4.54 7.04
CA THR A 89 14.40 5.66 6.87
C THR A 89 13.27 5.18 5.97
N THR A 90 12.02 5.49 6.32
CA THR A 90 10.83 5.11 5.53
C THR A 90 10.94 5.50 4.05
N THR A 91 11.61 6.62 3.76
CA THR A 91 11.85 7.12 2.39
C THR A 91 12.94 6.38 1.62
N ASP A 92 13.72 5.50 2.27
CA ASP A 92 14.75 4.68 1.60
C ASP A 92 14.14 3.69 0.60
N PHE A 93 12.88 3.27 0.79
CA PHE A 93 12.18 2.39 -0.15
C PHE A 93 11.52 3.13 -1.33
N VAL A 94 11.44 4.46 -1.27
CA VAL A 94 10.79 5.25 -2.32
C VAL A 94 11.61 5.19 -3.61
N GLY A 95 10.98 4.68 -4.66
CA GLY A 95 11.55 4.40 -5.96
C GLY A 95 12.08 2.97 -6.10
N GLU A 96 12.13 2.19 -5.01
CA GLU A 96 12.74 0.87 -4.97
C GLU A 96 11.72 -0.24 -4.65
N ARG A 97 10.91 -0.10 -3.59
CA ARG A 97 9.99 -1.13 -3.12
C ARG A 97 8.66 -0.55 -2.63
N HIS A 98 7.59 -1.31 -2.75
CA HIS A 98 6.36 -1.07 -2.00
C HIS A 98 6.59 -1.43 -0.53
N SER A 99 6.04 -0.69 0.42
CA SER A 99 6.28 -0.93 1.85
C SER A 99 4.99 -1.14 2.63
N LEU A 100 5.02 -2.09 3.56
CA LEU A 100 3.94 -2.30 4.52
C LEU A 100 4.47 -2.07 5.93
N TYR A 101 3.81 -1.18 6.67
CA TYR A 101 4.13 -0.88 8.06
C TYR A 101 3.04 -1.42 8.97
N THR A 102 3.43 -1.91 10.14
CA THR A 102 2.49 -2.14 11.25
C THR A 102 3.15 -1.83 12.58
N PHE A 103 2.35 -1.60 13.63
CA PHE A 103 2.84 -1.14 14.93
C PHE A 103 2.40 -2.12 16.01
N LEU A 104 3.35 -2.67 16.73
CA LEU A 104 3.12 -3.77 17.67
C LEU A 104 4.03 -3.71 18.89
N PHE A 105 3.81 -4.62 19.83
CA PHE A 105 4.74 -4.96 20.89
C PHE A 105 4.60 -6.45 21.20
N THR A 106 5.69 -7.15 21.51
CA THR A 106 5.67 -8.63 21.51
C THR A 106 4.85 -9.24 22.66
N ARG A 107 4.61 -8.49 23.74
CA ARG A 107 3.81 -8.93 24.89
C ARG A 107 2.31 -8.79 24.71
N CYS A 108 1.87 -8.26 23.57
CA CYS A 108 0.47 -8.02 23.26
C CYS A 108 -0.32 -9.34 23.14
N PRO A 109 -1.32 -9.59 24.00
CA PRO A 109 -2.03 -10.87 24.02
C PRO A 109 -3.23 -10.94 23.05
N SER A 110 -3.47 -9.90 22.22
CA SER A 110 -4.72 -9.76 21.46
C SER A 110 -4.53 -9.48 19.95
N ALA A 111 -4.52 -8.21 19.53
CA ALA A 111 -4.61 -7.82 18.11
C ALA A 111 -3.29 -7.95 17.34
N CYS A 112 -2.15 -7.77 18.02
CA CYS A 112 -0.83 -7.72 17.40
C CYS A 112 -0.43 -9.01 16.63
N PRO A 113 -0.75 -10.23 17.12
CA PRO A 113 -0.61 -11.45 16.32
C PRO A 113 -1.28 -11.36 14.94
N GLY A 114 -2.50 -10.80 14.87
CA GLY A 114 -3.23 -10.65 13.61
C GLY A 114 -2.59 -9.63 12.67
N LEU A 115 -2.05 -8.54 13.21
CA LEU A 115 -1.33 -7.51 12.43
C LEU A 115 -0.04 -8.08 11.81
N LEU A 116 0.75 -8.80 12.60
CA LEU A 116 1.96 -9.48 12.13
C LEU A 116 1.61 -10.53 11.08
N GLU A 117 0.53 -11.30 11.30
CA GLU A 117 0.06 -12.29 10.34
C GLU A 117 -0.29 -11.68 8.99
N SER A 118 -0.86 -10.47 8.93
CA SER A 118 -1.13 -9.79 7.67
C SER A 118 0.16 -9.59 6.85
N LEU A 119 1.22 -9.06 7.46
CA LEU A 119 2.52 -8.88 6.79
C LEU A 119 3.15 -10.24 6.43
N ARG A 120 3.08 -11.23 7.32
CA ARG A 120 3.67 -12.57 7.08
C ARG A 120 3.01 -13.30 5.90
N HIS A 121 1.72 -13.09 5.67
CA HIS A 121 1.06 -13.64 4.47
C HIS A 121 1.53 -12.93 3.19
N VAL A 122 1.72 -11.61 3.23
CA VAL A 122 2.35 -10.89 2.10
C VAL A 122 3.76 -11.40 1.86
N GLN A 123 4.56 -11.64 2.91
CA GLN A 123 5.89 -12.24 2.76
C GLN A 123 5.81 -13.60 2.05
N HIS A 124 4.93 -14.48 2.51
CA HIS A 124 4.75 -15.80 1.93
C HIS A 124 4.34 -15.73 0.45
N ASP A 125 3.35 -14.91 0.11
CA ASP A 125 2.88 -14.71 -1.26
C ASP A 125 3.99 -14.15 -2.16
N SER A 126 4.74 -13.15 -1.67
CA SER A 126 5.86 -12.54 -2.40
C SER A 126 6.98 -13.52 -2.75
N ILE A 127 7.22 -14.51 -1.88
CA ILE A 127 8.22 -15.56 -2.12
C ILE A 127 7.70 -16.55 -3.17
N GLU A 128 6.46 -17.02 -3.02
CA GLU A 128 5.87 -18.01 -3.94
C GLU A 128 5.69 -17.43 -5.36
N GLU A 129 5.25 -16.18 -5.46
CA GLU A 129 4.99 -15.50 -6.74
C GLU A 129 6.21 -14.69 -7.25
N THR A 130 7.36 -14.78 -6.57
CA THR A 130 8.66 -14.24 -7.02
C THR A 130 8.67 -12.71 -7.18
N TYR A 131 8.04 -11.99 -6.25
CA TYR A 131 8.08 -10.52 -6.16
C TYR A 131 8.63 -10.02 -4.80
N ALA A 132 9.28 -10.89 -4.02
CA ALA A 132 9.86 -10.54 -2.71
C ALA A 132 10.80 -9.33 -2.75
N ASP A 133 11.53 -9.12 -3.85
CA ASP A 133 12.43 -7.97 -4.03
C ASP A 133 11.69 -6.63 -4.25
N ASP A 134 10.39 -6.67 -4.57
CA ASP A 134 9.55 -5.50 -4.85
C ASP A 134 8.80 -5.00 -3.59
N VAL A 135 8.88 -5.72 -2.46
CA VAL A 135 8.19 -5.38 -1.21
C VAL A 135 9.14 -5.25 -0.03
N ALA A 136 8.82 -4.37 0.91
CA ALA A 136 9.47 -4.23 2.21
C ALA A 136 8.42 -4.30 3.32
N LEU A 137 8.66 -5.12 4.35
CA LEU A 137 7.72 -5.41 5.42
C LEU A 137 8.32 -4.94 6.74
N LEU A 138 7.66 -4.00 7.40
CA LEU A 138 8.24 -3.22 8.48
C LEU A 138 7.33 -3.21 9.73
N PRO A 139 7.33 -4.28 10.53
CA PRO A 139 6.77 -4.20 11.87
C PRO A 139 7.62 -3.26 12.74
N VAL A 140 6.98 -2.32 13.41
CA VAL A 140 7.62 -1.32 14.28
C VAL A 140 7.19 -1.59 15.72
N THR A 141 8.15 -1.88 16.59
CA THR A 141 7.85 -1.99 18.03
C THR A 141 7.72 -0.62 18.69
N PHE A 142 6.75 -0.47 19.58
CA PHE A 142 6.64 0.69 20.48
C PHE A 142 6.99 0.38 21.95
N ASP A 143 7.45 -0.84 22.25
CA ASP A 143 7.90 -1.28 23.59
C ASP A 143 9.40 -1.63 23.59
N PRO A 144 10.29 -0.67 23.32
CA PRO A 144 11.71 -0.97 23.17
C PRO A 144 12.38 -1.44 24.46
N GLU A 145 11.78 -1.22 25.64
CA GLU A 145 12.34 -1.72 26.90
C GLU A 145 12.22 -3.23 27.03
N HIS A 146 11.13 -3.83 26.53
CA HIS A 146 10.96 -5.28 26.50
C HIS A 146 11.46 -5.92 25.19
N ASP A 147 11.14 -5.30 24.06
CA ASP A 147 11.37 -5.83 22.72
C ASP A 147 12.84 -5.66 22.32
N THR A 148 13.73 -6.38 23.01
CA THR A 148 15.14 -6.49 22.65
C THR A 148 15.32 -7.23 21.32
N PRO A 149 16.46 -7.11 20.62
CA PRO A 149 16.70 -7.84 19.37
C PRO A 149 16.48 -9.36 19.50
N ASP A 150 16.91 -9.97 20.60
CA ASP A 150 16.70 -11.41 20.84
C ASP A 150 15.21 -11.77 21.01
N VAL A 151 14.41 -10.88 21.62
CA VAL A 151 12.96 -11.07 21.79
C VAL A 151 12.24 -10.93 20.46
N LEU A 152 12.59 -9.92 19.66
CA LEU A 152 12.03 -9.69 18.33
C LEU A 152 12.34 -10.86 17.38
N ALA A 153 13.60 -11.32 17.35
CA ALA A 153 13.99 -12.47 16.53
C ALA A 153 13.24 -13.75 16.94
N SER A 154 13.01 -13.97 18.24
CA SER A 154 12.24 -15.12 18.72
C SER A 154 10.76 -14.99 18.35
N TYR A 155 10.19 -13.78 18.44
CA TYR A 155 8.82 -13.50 18.07
C TYR A 155 8.59 -13.76 16.57
N GLU A 156 9.48 -13.29 15.71
CA GLU A 156 9.43 -13.59 14.27
C GLU A 156 9.50 -15.09 13.96
N ASP A 157 10.38 -15.84 14.62
CA ASP A 157 10.49 -17.30 14.47
C ASP A 157 9.20 -18.02 14.90
N ASP A 158 8.63 -17.63 16.04
CA ASP A 158 7.38 -18.19 16.57
C ASP A 158 6.19 -18.00 15.59
N TYR A 159 6.20 -16.91 14.82
CA TYR A 159 5.18 -16.61 13.81
C TYR A 159 5.56 -17.02 12.39
N GLY A 160 6.72 -17.66 12.19
CA GLY A 160 7.15 -18.22 10.91
C GLY A 160 7.51 -17.17 9.86
N VAL A 161 8.11 -16.06 10.28
CA VAL A 161 8.72 -15.08 9.37
C VAL A 161 9.95 -15.71 8.70
N ALA A 162 10.07 -15.54 7.39
CA ALA A 162 11.22 -16.02 6.62
C ALA A 162 12.40 -15.05 6.76
N GLN A 163 13.15 -15.16 7.87
CA GLN A 163 14.27 -14.26 8.22
C GLN A 163 15.46 -14.32 7.24
N ASP A 164 15.50 -15.31 6.34
CA ASP A 164 16.54 -15.42 5.31
C ASP A 164 16.21 -14.66 4.01
N VAL A 165 15.03 -14.02 3.95
CA VAL A 165 14.59 -13.20 2.81
C VAL A 165 14.76 -11.71 3.13
N ASP A 166 15.46 -11.00 2.25
CA ASP A 166 15.79 -9.58 2.40
C ASP A 166 14.61 -8.64 2.04
N ASN A 167 13.48 -8.85 2.71
CA ASN A 167 12.26 -8.06 2.54
C ASN A 167 11.52 -7.78 3.85
N TRP A 168 12.08 -8.17 5.00
CA TRP A 168 11.50 -7.98 6.32
C TRP A 168 12.48 -7.23 7.21
N TYR A 169 12.07 -6.10 7.77
CA TYR A 169 12.90 -5.20 8.56
C TYR A 169 12.16 -4.81 9.83
N THR A 170 12.43 -5.50 10.94
CA THR A 170 11.76 -5.19 12.20
C THR A 170 12.38 -3.95 12.83
N LEU A 171 11.61 -2.87 12.92
CA LEU A 171 12.07 -1.58 13.38
C LEU A 171 11.90 -1.43 14.89
N ARG A 172 12.96 -0.99 15.56
CA ARG A 172 13.02 -0.82 17.01
C ARG A 172 13.61 0.53 17.40
N PRO A 173 12.80 1.49 17.87
CA PRO A 173 13.29 2.71 18.49
C PRO A 173 14.22 2.41 19.67
N GLU A 174 15.22 3.26 19.93
CA GLU A 174 16.21 2.98 20.98
C GLU A 174 15.66 3.14 22.40
N THR A 175 14.65 3.99 22.59
CA THR A 175 14.09 4.37 23.89
C THR A 175 12.58 4.61 23.80
N PRO A 176 11.83 4.60 24.92
CA PRO A 176 10.41 4.97 24.92
C PRO A 176 10.12 6.36 24.34
N ALA A 177 11.02 7.33 24.58
CA ALA A 177 10.88 8.66 24.00
C ALA A 177 11.03 8.64 22.47
N ALA A 178 11.98 7.87 21.95
CA ALA A 178 12.13 7.66 20.51
C ALA A 178 10.96 6.88 19.92
N ALA A 179 10.33 5.97 20.68
CA ALA A 179 9.11 5.30 20.26
C ALA A 179 7.95 6.27 20.13
N GLN A 180 7.78 7.21 21.07
CA GLN A 180 6.77 8.27 20.95
C GLN A 180 7.02 9.16 19.72
N GLU A 181 8.28 9.56 19.48
CA GLU A 181 8.64 10.36 18.31
C GLU A 181 8.35 9.61 16.99
N ALA A 182 8.80 8.36 16.88
CA ALA A 182 8.64 7.59 15.65
C ALA A 182 7.18 7.18 15.39
N VAL A 183 6.50 6.64 16.40
CA VAL A 183 5.19 5.98 16.25
C VAL A 183 4.04 6.97 16.41
N THR A 184 4.07 7.80 17.45
CA THR A 184 3.00 8.78 17.72
C THR A 184 3.18 10.04 16.87
N ASP A 185 4.35 10.69 16.93
CA ASP A 185 4.56 11.95 16.21
C ASP A 185 4.78 11.72 14.71
N GLY A 186 5.48 10.64 14.33
CA GLY A 186 5.77 10.30 12.94
C GLY A 186 4.57 9.69 12.20
N PHE A 187 3.96 8.65 12.77
CA PHE A 187 2.88 7.90 12.12
C PHE A 187 1.49 8.19 12.67
N GLY A 188 1.35 9.00 13.71
CA GLY A 188 0.04 9.32 14.29
C GLY A 188 -0.62 8.17 15.04
N VAL A 189 0.13 7.11 15.36
CA VAL A 189 -0.36 5.91 16.06
C VAL A 189 -0.24 6.14 17.55
N ALA A 190 -1.37 6.41 18.20
CA ALA A 190 -1.39 6.63 19.64
C ALA A 190 -1.15 5.33 20.41
N PHE A 191 -0.25 5.38 21.41
CA PHE A 191 -0.06 4.33 22.40
C PHE A 191 0.25 4.93 23.78
N ALA A 192 -0.20 4.25 24.84
CA ALA A 192 0.08 4.62 26.22
C ALA A 192 0.25 3.36 27.08
N GLU A 193 1.21 3.38 28.00
CA GLU A 193 1.37 2.34 29.02
C GLU A 193 0.15 2.32 29.94
N ASN A 194 -0.31 1.12 30.30
CA ASN A 194 -1.33 0.96 31.32
C ASN A 194 -0.66 0.95 32.69
N ASP A 195 -0.92 1.98 33.50
CA ASP A 195 -0.42 2.13 34.88
C ASP A 195 -1.26 1.34 35.90
N ASP A 196 -1.80 0.15 35.55
CA ASP A 196 -2.67 -0.63 36.43
C ASP A 196 -1.88 -1.27 37.60
N GLU A 197 -1.43 -0.43 38.54
CA GLU A 197 -0.97 -0.81 39.88
C GLU A 197 -2.14 -0.99 40.88
N GLU A 198 -3.41 -0.95 40.45
CA GLU A 198 -4.58 -1.14 41.33
C GLU A 198 -5.37 -2.42 41.01
N ASP A 199 -4.78 -3.58 41.30
CA ASP A 199 -5.54 -4.79 41.67
C ASP A 199 -6.31 -4.50 42.96
N ASP A 200 -7.56 -4.06 42.85
CA ASP A 200 -8.46 -3.82 43.98
C ASP A 200 -8.99 -5.13 44.61
N GLY A 201 -8.50 -6.29 44.15
CA GLY A 201 -8.78 -7.60 44.74
C GLY A 201 -10.24 -8.05 44.62
N ASN A 202 -11.05 -7.38 43.80
CA ASN A 202 -12.44 -7.76 43.60
C ASN A 202 -12.56 -8.60 42.32
N GLY A 203 -12.19 -9.89 42.44
CA GLY A 203 -12.05 -10.84 41.35
C GLY A 203 -13.32 -11.22 40.60
N GLU A 204 -13.84 -10.31 39.79
CA GLU A 204 -14.83 -10.57 38.74
C GLU A 204 -14.58 -9.65 37.55
N ASP A 205 -13.44 -9.80 36.87
CA ASP A 205 -13.27 -9.66 35.42
C ASP A 205 -11.84 -10.08 35.07
N MET A 206 -11.66 -11.04 34.16
CA MET A 206 -10.34 -11.36 33.60
C MET A 206 -9.99 -10.27 32.60
N GLU A 207 -9.70 -9.07 33.09
CA GLU A 207 -9.08 -8.02 32.31
C GLU A 207 -7.67 -8.53 32.01
N MET A 208 -7.41 -8.89 30.75
CA MET A 208 -6.06 -9.30 30.37
C MET A 208 -5.15 -8.12 30.65
N ASP A 209 -4.07 -8.37 31.39
CA ASP A 209 -3.01 -7.41 31.72
C ASP A 209 -2.40 -6.88 30.41
N MET A 210 -3.04 -5.85 29.86
CA MET A 210 -2.62 -5.19 28.63
C MET A 210 -1.55 -4.21 29.04
N ALA A 211 -0.32 -4.36 28.56
CA ALA A 211 0.73 -3.39 28.88
C ALA A 211 0.46 -2.02 28.23
N PHE A 212 -0.30 -1.98 27.13
CA PHE A 212 -0.61 -0.77 26.38
C PHE A 212 -2.03 -0.76 25.82
N ILE A 213 -2.62 0.43 25.72
CA ILE A 213 -3.74 0.72 24.81
C ILE A 213 -3.17 1.40 23.58
N HIS A 214 -3.40 0.85 22.39
CA HIS A 214 -2.90 1.43 21.14
C HIS A 214 -3.89 1.30 19.97
N THR A 215 -3.69 2.13 18.95
CA THR A 215 -4.42 2.02 17.68
C THR A 215 -3.78 0.96 16.79
N ASN A 216 -4.60 0.06 16.23
CA ASN A 216 -4.16 -0.89 15.21
C ASN A 216 -4.06 -0.18 13.86
N LEU A 217 -2.93 -0.37 13.18
CA LEU A 217 -2.70 0.14 11.85
C LEU A 217 -1.84 -0.86 11.04
N VAL A 218 -2.30 -1.20 9.85
CA VAL A 218 -1.44 -1.68 8.76
C VAL A 218 -1.48 -0.61 7.68
N LEU A 219 -0.32 -0.10 7.27
CA LEU A 219 -0.19 0.95 6.26
C LEU A 219 0.49 0.37 5.04
N PHE A 220 -0.18 0.37 3.89
CA PHE A 220 0.38 -0.04 2.61
C PHE A 220 0.75 1.18 1.79
N VAL A 221 2.04 1.33 1.48
CA VAL A 221 2.64 2.44 0.76
C VAL A 221 3.23 1.92 -0.54
N ASN A 222 2.89 2.56 -1.66
CA ASN A 222 3.45 2.19 -2.94
C ASN A 222 4.89 2.69 -3.14
N LYS A 223 5.57 2.23 -4.19
CA LYS A 223 6.96 2.61 -4.44
C LYS A 223 7.17 4.07 -4.83
N ASN A 224 6.12 4.85 -5.08
CA ASN A 224 6.23 6.31 -5.21
C ASN A 224 6.17 7.02 -3.85
N GLY A 225 5.94 6.30 -2.75
CA GLY A 225 5.85 6.85 -1.40
C GLY A 225 4.43 7.25 -1.00
N TYR A 226 3.40 6.87 -1.75
CA TYR A 226 2.01 7.22 -1.46
C TYR A 226 1.25 6.07 -0.81
N VAL A 227 0.38 6.40 0.15
CA VAL A 227 -0.45 5.43 0.86
C VAL A 227 -1.57 4.92 -0.06
N GLU A 228 -1.52 3.63 -0.39
CA GLU A 228 -2.55 2.90 -1.13
C GLU A 228 -3.70 2.49 -0.19
N ARG A 229 -3.37 2.12 1.05
CA ARG A 229 -4.36 1.72 2.06
C ARG A 229 -3.87 1.92 3.48
N ALA A 230 -4.75 2.39 4.36
CA ALA A 230 -4.60 2.33 5.81
C ALA A 230 -5.70 1.41 6.37
N TYR A 231 -5.33 0.26 6.91
CA TYR A 231 -6.24 -0.66 7.58
C TYR A 231 -6.27 -0.33 9.07
N THR A 232 -7.43 0.06 9.59
CA THR A 232 -7.63 0.49 10.98
C THR A 232 -8.73 -0.34 11.66
N GLY A 233 -8.77 -0.31 12.99
CA GLY A 233 -9.75 -1.04 13.78
C GLY A 233 -9.31 -2.47 14.07
N ASP A 234 -10.08 -3.47 13.66
CA ASP A 234 -9.67 -4.87 13.80
C ASP A 234 -8.54 -5.20 12.81
N PRO A 235 -7.61 -6.12 13.16
CA PRO A 235 -6.59 -6.57 12.21
C PRO A 235 -7.21 -7.02 10.87
N PRO A 236 -6.70 -6.55 9.73
CA PRO A 236 -7.27 -6.89 8.44
C PRO A 236 -7.07 -8.38 8.15
N THR A 237 -8.03 -8.99 7.44
CA THR A 237 -7.84 -10.38 7.00
C THR A 237 -6.61 -10.46 6.11
N PRO A 238 -5.72 -11.45 6.28
CA PRO A 238 -4.52 -11.52 5.46
C PRO A 238 -4.77 -11.57 3.95
N ALA A 239 -5.86 -12.23 3.54
CA ALA A 239 -6.27 -12.29 2.13
C ALA A 239 -6.54 -10.89 1.54
N ALA A 240 -7.21 -9.99 2.28
CA ALA A 240 -7.48 -8.64 1.80
C ALA A 240 -6.19 -7.83 1.59
N VAL A 241 -5.20 -7.99 2.48
CA VAL A 241 -3.91 -7.31 2.35
C VAL A 241 -3.11 -7.86 1.17
N VAL A 242 -3.08 -9.19 1.00
CA VAL A 242 -2.43 -9.83 -0.16
C VAL A 242 -3.10 -9.39 -1.47
N ASP A 243 -4.44 -9.39 -1.55
CA ASP A 243 -5.17 -8.97 -2.75
C ASP A 243 -4.85 -7.52 -3.14
N ASP A 244 -4.82 -6.60 -2.16
CA ASP A 244 -4.47 -5.19 -2.40
C ASP A 244 -2.99 -5.06 -2.85
N VAL A 245 -2.05 -5.78 -2.21
CA VAL A 245 -0.63 -5.76 -2.59
C VAL A 245 -0.42 -6.30 -4.01
N THR A 246 -1.01 -7.46 -4.33
CA THR A 246 -0.92 -8.07 -5.66
C THR A 246 -1.52 -7.15 -6.72
N THR A 247 -2.65 -6.50 -6.44
CA THR A 247 -3.26 -5.53 -7.37
C THR A 247 -2.28 -4.40 -7.69
N VAL A 248 -1.65 -3.81 -6.67
CA VAL A 248 -0.68 -2.72 -6.87
C VAL A 248 0.55 -3.19 -7.64
N ILE A 249 1.04 -4.40 -7.38
CA ILE A 249 2.20 -4.98 -8.09
C ILE A 249 1.87 -5.27 -9.56
N GLU A 250 0.70 -5.82 -9.85
CA GLU A 250 0.29 -6.20 -11.21
C GLU A 250 -0.03 -4.99 -12.11
N GLU A 251 -0.50 -3.91 -11.51
CA GLU A 251 -0.89 -2.68 -12.23
C GLU A 251 0.20 -1.60 -12.28
N TRP A 252 1.39 -1.88 -11.74
CA TRP A 252 2.54 -0.96 -11.76
C TRP A 252 3.35 -0.99 -13.07
#